data_AF-A0A933LBM7-F1
#
_entry.id   AF-A0A933LBM7-F1
#
_cell.length_a   1.000
_cell.length_b   1.000
_cell.length_c   1.000
_cell.angle_alpha   90.00
_cell.angle_beta   90.00
_cell.angle_gamma   90.00
#
_symmetry.space_group_name_H-M   'P 1'
#
loop_
_entity.id
_entity.type
_entity.pdbx_description
1 polymer ?
#
loop_
_entity_poly.entity_id
_entity_poly.type
_entity_poly.pdbx_seq_one_letter_code
_entity_poly.pdbx_strand_id
1 'polypeptide(L)'
;MIAATTSIRTFGAERALVVERYDRIIDNSGAVVRVHQEDLCQALSVHPDRKYEVDGGPGAEQLGRLIREVAGDRDVARFFDALVFNWLVLATDGHAKNYSLLLSGHQVRLAPLYDVACALPHLDHPREARMAQKIGGEYRPSFIQRRHWERLARSLGLGSDEAQARIRALAAHLPDAGRDRQEQCGLPSAANPALVSSAGAREHVMMFRSGVR
;
A
#
# COMPACT_ATOMS: atom_id res chain seq x y z
N MET A 1 10.07 1.86 -3.37
CA MET A 1 9.05 0.85 -3.01
C MET A 1 9.17 -0.33 -3.95
N ILE A 2 8.77 -1.54 -3.55
CA ILE A 2 8.75 -2.73 -4.41
C ILE A 2 7.29 -3.20 -4.48
N ALA A 3 6.78 -3.42 -5.69
CA ALA A 3 5.42 -3.90 -5.96
C ALA A 3 5.48 -5.07 -6.94
N ALA A 4 4.42 -5.88 -6.99
CA ALA A 4 4.31 -6.95 -7.98
C ALA A 4 4.36 -6.37 -9.40
N THR A 5 5.10 -7.01 -10.31
CA THR A 5 5.18 -6.58 -11.71
C THR A 5 3.82 -6.77 -12.36
N THR A 6 3.33 -5.73 -13.03
CA THR A 6 2.01 -5.77 -13.68
C THR A 6 2.07 -5.27 -15.12
N SER A 7 1.20 -5.84 -15.94
CA SER A 7 0.99 -5.39 -17.31
C SER A 7 -0.47 -5.52 -17.69
N ILE A 8 -0.91 -4.70 -18.63
CA ILE A 8 -2.22 -4.85 -19.26
C ILE A 8 -2.02 -5.69 -20.52
N ARG A 9 -2.90 -6.67 -20.73
CA ARG A 9 -2.93 -7.53 -21.91
C ARG A 9 -4.35 -7.65 -22.45
N THR A 10 -4.46 -7.91 -23.75
CA THR A 10 -5.74 -8.15 -24.43
C THR A 10 -5.77 -9.59 -24.94
N PHE A 11 -6.84 -10.31 -24.60
CA PHE A 11 -7.10 -11.69 -25.00
C PHE A 11 -8.42 -11.73 -25.77
N GLY A 12 -8.35 -11.75 -27.10
CA GLY A 12 -9.54 -11.57 -27.94
C GLY A 12 -10.15 -10.18 -27.71
N ALA A 13 -11.42 -10.14 -27.29
CA ALA A 13 -12.11 -8.89 -26.96
C ALA A 13 -11.88 -8.42 -25.50
N GLU A 14 -11.30 -9.26 -24.65
CA GLU A 14 -11.18 -9.00 -23.22
C GLU A 14 -9.86 -8.33 -22.86
N ARG A 15 -9.94 -7.28 -22.04
CA ARG A 15 -8.75 -6.61 -21.49
C ARG A 15 -8.55 -7.05 -20.04
N ALA A 16 -7.36 -7.54 -19.72
CA ALA A 16 -7.03 -8.07 -18.41
C ALA A 16 -5.78 -7.41 -17.81
N LEU A 17 -5.77 -7.32 -16.47
CA LEU A 17 -4.57 -7.04 -15.68
C LEU A 17 -3.83 -8.36 -15.45
N VAL A 18 -2.60 -8.44 -15.94
CA VAL A 18 -1.71 -9.58 -15.73
C VAL A 18 -0.69 -9.20 -14.65
N VAL A 19 -0.71 -9.92 -13.54
CA VAL A 19 0.19 -9.73 -12.41
C VAL A 19 1.17 -10.89 -12.36
N GLU A 20 2.46 -10.59 -12.39
CA GLU A 20 3.51 -11.58 -12.21
C GLU A 20 3.55 -12.02 -10.74
N ARG A 21 3.49 -13.34 -10.51
CA ARG A 21 3.52 -13.91 -9.17
C ARG A 21 4.93 -13.82 -8.58
N TYR A 22 5.10 -12.96 -7.57
CA TYR A 22 6.38 -12.81 -6.87
C TYR A 22 6.78 -14.04 -6.03
N ASP A 23 5.85 -14.96 -5.77
CA ASP A 23 6.10 -16.22 -5.05
C ASP A 23 6.46 -17.38 -5.99
N ARG A 24 6.84 -17.06 -7.23
CA ARG A 24 7.32 -18.00 -8.26
C ARG A 24 8.67 -17.49 -8.80
N ILE A 25 9.67 -18.35 -8.79
CA ILE A 25 11.01 -18.07 -9.33
C ILE A 25 11.29 -19.09 -10.42
N ILE A 26 11.77 -18.63 -11.58
CA ILE A 26 12.28 -19.51 -12.63
C ILE A 26 13.77 -19.72 -12.35
N ASP A 27 14.18 -20.97 -12.11
CA ASP A 27 15.59 -21.29 -11.88
C ASP A 27 16.38 -21.37 -13.20
N ASN A 28 17.69 -21.60 -13.09
CA ASN A 28 18.59 -21.68 -14.26
C ASN A 28 18.25 -22.84 -15.21
N SER A 29 17.46 -23.83 -14.78
CA SER A 29 17.00 -24.94 -15.62
C SER A 29 15.67 -24.64 -16.33
N GLY A 30 15.04 -23.50 -16.03
CA GLY A 30 13.72 -23.14 -16.51
C GLY A 30 12.57 -23.70 -15.66
N ALA A 31 12.88 -24.35 -14.53
CA ALA A 31 11.86 -24.90 -13.65
C ALA A 31 11.25 -23.82 -12.74
N VAL A 32 9.96 -23.96 -12.44
CA VAL A 32 9.25 -23.05 -11.54
C VAL A 32 9.39 -23.51 -10.10
N VAL A 33 10.16 -22.75 -9.32
CA VAL A 33 10.31 -22.89 -7.87
C VAL A 33 9.24 -22.06 -7.16
N ARG A 34 8.56 -22.65 -6.20
CA ARG A 34 7.57 -21.96 -5.36
C ARG A 34 8.25 -21.43 -4.10
N VAL A 35 8.03 -20.16 -3.78
CA VAL A 35 8.41 -19.57 -2.49
C VAL A 35 7.20 -19.63 -1.57
N HIS A 36 7.37 -20.07 -0.33
CA HIS A 36 6.26 -20.12 0.62
C HIS A 36 5.83 -18.70 0.99
N GLN A 37 4.52 -18.48 1.08
CA GLN A 37 3.92 -17.18 1.33
C GLN A 37 2.76 -17.31 2.31
N GLU A 38 2.69 -16.40 3.27
CA GLU A 38 1.58 -16.24 4.20
C GLU A 38 1.11 -14.79 4.19
N ASP A 39 -0.21 -14.55 4.13
CA ASP A 39 -0.76 -13.22 4.39
C ASP A 39 -0.72 -12.91 5.90
N LEU A 40 -0.83 -11.63 6.29
CA LEU A 40 -0.69 -11.28 7.71
C LEU A 40 -1.87 -11.71 8.58
N CYS A 41 -3.03 -12.07 8.02
CA CYS A 41 -4.06 -12.74 8.81
C CYS A 41 -3.60 -14.15 9.17
N GLN A 42 -3.07 -14.91 8.22
CA GLN A 42 -2.54 -16.25 8.45
C GLN A 42 -1.40 -16.23 9.47
N ALA A 43 -0.42 -15.33 9.29
CA ALA A 43 0.72 -15.21 10.19
C ALA A 43 0.32 -14.83 11.63
N LEU A 44 -0.80 -14.12 11.81
CA LEU A 44 -1.38 -13.81 13.13
C LEU A 44 -2.45 -14.79 13.61
N SER A 45 -2.72 -15.87 12.86
CA SER A 45 -3.81 -16.82 13.14
C SER A 45 -5.20 -16.15 13.26
N VAL A 46 -5.44 -15.13 12.45
CA VAL A 46 -6.72 -14.39 12.39
C VAL A 46 -7.61 -14.97 11.29
N HIS A 47 -8.87 -15.26 11.63
CA HIS A 47 -9.88 -15.72 10.66
C HIS A 47 -10.04 -14.71 9.51
N PRO A 48 -10.16 -15.15 8.23
CA PRO A 48 -10.21 -14.26 7.07
C PRO A 48 -11.33 -13.21 7.11
N ASP A 49 -12.46 -13.51 7.75
CA ASP A 49 -13.58 -12.55 7.91
C ASP A 49 -13.21 -11.35 8.78
N ARG A 50 -12.18 -11.48 9.62
CA ARG A 50 -11.63 -10.40 10.45
C ARG A 50 -10.38 -9.78 9.80
N LYS A 51 -10.37 -9.65 8.48
CA LYS A 51 -9.27 -9.01 7.74
C LYS A 51 -9.21 -7.49 7.95
N TYR A 52 -10.35 -6.86 8.21
CA TYR A 52 -10.46 -5.41 8.44
C TYR A 52 -10.30 -5.06 9.91
N GLU A 53 -9.62 -3.94 10.19
CA GLU A 53 -9.43 -3.46 11.56
C GLU A 53 -10.77 -3.06 12.23
N VAL A 54 -11.73 -2.55 11.45
CA VAL A 54 -13.05 -2.16 11.96
C VAL A 54 -13.86 -3.36 12.45
N ASP A 55 -13.63 -4.54 11.88
CA ASP A 55 -14.29 -5.80 12.24
C ASP A 55 -13.52 -6.59 13.33
N GLY A 56 -12.61 -5.90 14.04
CA GLY A 56 -11.76 -6.51 15.07
C GLY A 56 -10.56 -7.28 14.54
N GLY A 57 -10.20 -7.06 13.27
CA GLY A 57 -8.95 -7.52 12.67
C GLY A 57 -7.72 -6.75 13.13
N PRO A 58 -6.51 -7.20 12.75
CA PRO A 58 -5.29 -6.58 13.20
C PRO A 58 -5.04 -5.23 12.53
N GLY A 59 -4.74 -4.21 13.34
CA GLY A 59 -4.39 -2.87 12.87
C GLY A 59 -2.90 -2.71 12.55
N ALA A 60 -2.52 -1.55 12.00
CA ALA A 60 -1.18 -1.31 11.48
C ALA A 60 -0.07 -1.51 12.52
N GLU A 61 -0.33 -1.20 13.79
CA GLU A 61 0.62 -1.43 14.89
C GLU A 61 0.91 -2.93 15.11
N GLN A 62 -0.13 -3.77 15.12
CA GLN A 62 0.01 -5.21 15.31
C GLN A 62 0.72 -5.85 14.11
N LEU A 63 0.35 -5.44 12.89
CA LEU A 63 1.01 -5.87 11.66
C LEU A 63 2.49 -5.49 11.67
N GLY A 64 2.80 -4.23 12.00
CA GLY A 64 4.16 -3.74 12.07
C GLY A 64 5.02 -4.42 13.14
N ARG A 65 4.44 -4.76 14.29
CA ARG A 65 5.11 -5.51 15.35
C ARG A 65 5.51 -6.91 14.88
N LEU A 66 4.58 -7.64 14.24
CA LEU A 66 4.87 -8.94 13.66
C LEU A 66 5.97 -8.83 12.60
N ILE A 67 5.84 -7.90 11.66
CA ILE A 67 6.85 -7.70 10.60
C ILE A 67 8.23 -7.41 11.20
N ARG A 68 8.31 -6.59 12.25
CA ARG A 68 9.56 -6.30 12.94
C ARG A 68 10.19 -7.57 13.53
N GLU A 69 9.37 -8.37 14.21
CA GLU A 69 9.80 -9.60 14.87
C GLU A 69 10.38 -10.62 13.88
N VAL A 70 9.73 -10.79 12.72
CA VAL A 70 10.08 -11.88 11.79
C VAL A 70 10.95 -11.43 10.61
N ALA A 71 10.78 -10.20 10.12
CA ALA A 71 11.44 -9.68 8.91
C ALA A 71 12.35 -8.46 9.16
N GLY A 72 12.27 -7.84 10.34
CA GLY A 72 13.14 -6.75 10.77
C GLY A 72 12.77 -5.35 10.27
N ASP A 73 13.52 -4.36 10.75
CA ASP A 73 13.23 -2.92 10.65
C ASP A 73 13.13 -2.42 9.21
N ARG A 74 13.91 -3.00 8.30
CA ARG A 74 13.87 -2.64 6.88
C ARG A 74 12.49 -2.93 6.27
N ASP A 75 11.89 -4.04 6.65
CA ASP A 75 10.58 -4.45 6.15
C ASP A 75 9.44 -3.71 6.88
N VAL A 76 9.63 -3.29 8.13
CA VAL A 76 8.73 -2.32 8.81
C VAL A 76 8.69 -1.00 8.06
N ALA A 77 9.84 -0.47 7.67
CA ALA A 77 9.91 0.77 6.89
C ALA A 77 9.22 0.65 5.52
N ARG A 78 9.34 -0.53 4.86
CA ARG A 78 8.61 -0.82 3.61
C ARG A 78 7.09 -0.91 3.83
N PHE A 79 6.66 -1.49 4.95
CA PHE A 79 5.25 -1.54 5.32
C PHE A 79 4.69 -0.13 5.58
N PHE A 80 5.45 0.72 6.28
CA PHE A 80 5.09 2.13 6.46
C PHE A 80 4.94 2.85 5.11
N ASP A 81 5.91 2.67 4.19
CA ASP A 81 5.82 3.25 2.84
C ASP A 81 4.53 2.79 2.13
N ALA A 82 4.12 1.52 2.27
CA ALA A 82 2.90 1.00 1.67
C ALA A 82 1.63 1.63 2.26
N LEU A 83 1.56 1.85 3.57
CA LEU A 83 0.45 2.56 4.21
C LEU A 83 0.35 4.01 3.71
N VAL A 84 1.48 4.70 3.57
CA VAL A 84 1.56 6.05 3.00
C VAL A 84 1.07 6.05 1.56
N PHE A 85 1.52 5.09 0.75
CA PHE A 85 1.09 4.98 -0.65
C PHE A 85 -0.41 4.77 -0.76
N ASN A 86 -0.98 3.82 0.00
CA ASN A 86 -2.41 3.58 0.02
C ASN A 86 -3.21 4.84 0.39
N TRP A 87 -2.73 5.63 1.35
CA TRP A 87 -3.37 6.90 1.68
C TRP A 87 -3.27 7.94 0.54
N LEU A 88 -2.10 8.09 -0.08
CA LEU A 88 -1.87 9.07 -1.15
C LEU A 88 -2.72 8.78 -2.40
N VAL A 89 -2.91 7.50 -2.75
CA VAL A 89 -3.71 7.09 -3.91
C VAL A 89 -5.17 6.76 -3.56
N LEU A 90 -5.61 6.99 -2.32
CA LEU A 90 -6.94 6.62 -1.83
C LEU A 90 -7.28 5.15 -2.08
N ALA A 91 -6.32 4.25 -1.84
CA ALA A 91 -6.56 2.82 -1.81
C ALA A 91 -7.10 2.41 -0.44
N THR A 92 -8.42 2.37 -0.34
CA THR A 92 -9.14 2.19 0.92
C THR A 92 -9.18 0.74 1.40
N ASP A 93 -8.88 -0.23 0.54
CA ASP A 93 -9.04 -1.66 0.83
C ASP A 93 -7.74 -2.38 1.27
N GLY A 94 -6.70 -1.63 1.66
CA GLY A 94 -5.43 -2.16 2.15
C GLY A 94 -5.53 -2.83 3.53
N HIS A 95 -6.24 -3.94 3.63
CA HIS A 95 -6.48 -4.70 4.86
C HIS A 95 -5.39 -5.74 5.13
N ALA A 96 -5.45 -6.46 6.26
CA ALA A 96 -4.37 -7.35 6.71
C ALA A 96 -3.99 -8.46 5.72
N LYS A 97 -4.94 -8.93 4.89
CA LYS A 97 -4.65 -9.90 3.82
C LYS A 97 -3.95 -9.34 2.57
N ASN A 98 -3.77 -8.02 2.45
CA ASN A 98 -3.08 -7.37 1.32
C ASN A 98 -1.60 -7.14 1.61
N TYR A 99 -1.12 -7.71 2.70
CA TYR A 99 0.28 -7.74 3.08
C TYR A 99 0.65 -9.19 3.34
N SER A 100 1.80 -9.61 2.81
CA SER A 100 2.28 -10.98 2.97
C SER A 100 3.74 -11.04 3.36
N LEU A 101 4.13 -12.15 3.96
CA LEU A 101 5.50 -12.54 4.21
C LEU A 101 5.90 -13.61 3.20
N LEU A 102 7.13 -13.52 2.72
CA LEU A 102 7.81 -14.56 1.94
C LEU A 102 8.75 -15.31 2.87
N LEU A 103 8.66 -16.63 2.86
CA LEU A 103 9.41 -17.52 3.74
C LEU A 103 10.31 -18.43 2.89
N SER A 104 11.61 -18.38 3.16
CA SER A 104 12.62 -19.20 2.49
C SER A 104 13.66 -19.67 3.50
N GLY A 105 13.49 -20.89 4.00
CA GLY A 105 14.28 -21.40 5.12
C GLY A 105 14.08 -20.52 6.36
N HIS A 106 15.17 -20.01 6.93
CA HIS A 106 15.12 -19.09 8.07
C HIS A 106 14.92 -17.61 7.69
N GLN A 107 14.85 -17.29 6.39
CA GLN A 107 14.68 -15.93 5.93
C GLN A 107 13.20 -15.60 5.73
N VAL A 108 12.75 -14.52 6.38
CA VAL A 108 11.42 -13.96 6.19
C VAL A 108 11.55 -12.53 5.68
N ARG A 109 10.76 -12.14 4.66
CA ARG A 109 10.74 -10.78 4.11
C ARG A 109 9.31 -10.35 3.81
N LEU A 110 9.02 -9.05 3.90
CA LEU A 110 7.75 -8.53 3.40
C LEU A 110 7.69 -8.69 1.88
N ALA A 111 6.60 -9.28 1.39
CA ALA A 111 6.33 -9.44 -0.03
C ALA A 111 6.29 -8.07 -0.74
N PRO A 112 6.48 -8.04 -2.07
CA PRO A 112 6.13 -6.85 -2.86
C PRO A 112 4.68 -6.42 -2.60
N LEU A 113 4.40 -5.11 -2.66
CA LEU A 113 3.03 -4.61 -2.56
C LEU A 113 2.18 -5.15 -3.73
N TYR A 114 0.97 -5.60 -3.43
CA TYR A 114 0.01 -6.13 -4.41
C TYR A 114 -1.41 -5.71 -4.05
N ASP A 115 -2.33 -5.91 -4.99
CA ASP A 115 -3.77 -5.63 -4.81
C ASP A 115 -4.03 -4.23 -4.25
N VAL A 116 -3.54 -3.23 -5.00
CA VAL A 116 -3.75 -1.81 -4.72
C VAL A 116 -4.67 -1.24 -5.78
N ALA A 117 -5.83 -0.75 -5.34
CA ALA A 117 -6.82 -0.13 -6.21
C ALA A 117 -7.21 1.24 -5.65
N CYS A 118 -7.12 2.28 -6.48
CA CYS A 118 -7.61 3.62 -6.15
C CYS A 118 -9.14 3.59 -6.12
N ALA A 119 -9.74 3.96 -4.98
CA ALA A 119 -11.19 3.99 -4.84
C ALA A 119 -11.82 5.25 -5.46
N LEU A 120 -11.03 6.32 -5.65
CA LEU A 120 -11.51 7.64 -6.09
C LEU A 120 -12.43 7.63 -7.34
N PRO A 121 -12.18 6.81 -8.38
CA PRO A 121 -13.08 6.69 -9.55
C PRO A 121 -14.49 6.17 -9.22
N HIS A 122 -14.66 5.52 -8.07
CA HIS A 122 -15.86 4.78 -7.67
C HIS A 122 -16.59 5.43 -6.49
N LEU A 123 -16.18 6.64 -6.08
CA LEU A 123 -16.76 7.34 -4.93
C LEU A 123 -17.53 8.59 -5.37
N ASP A 124 -18.82 8.62 -5.05
CA ASP A 124 -19.65 9.83 -5.18
C ASP A 124 -19.23 10.92 -4.17
N HIS A 125 -18.79 10.49 -2.97
CA HIS A 125 -18.40 11.35 -1.87
C HIS A 125 -17.00 11.00 -1.32
N PRO A 126 -15.91 11.38 -2.02
CA PRO A 126 -14.54 11.02 -1.63
C PRO A 126 -14.15 11.44 -0.20
N ARG A 127 -14.75 12.50 0.34
CA ARG A 127 -14.51 12.97 1.72
C ARG A 127 -15.02 12.01 2.80
N GLU A 128 -15.94 11.11 2.45
CA GLU A 128 -16.52 10.11 3.35
C GLU A 128 -15.75 8.78 3.32
N ALA A 129 -14.74 8.66 2.45
CA ALA A 129 -13.89 7.49 2.36
C ALA A 129 -13.25 7.15 3.71
N ARG A 130 -13.01 5.86 3.92
CA ARG A 130 -12.31 5.32 5.10
C ARG A 130 -11.25 4.32 4.66
N MET A 131 -10.06 4.43 5.24
CA MET A 131 -9.00 3.45 5.08
C MET A 131 -9.36 2.14 5.81
N ALA A 132 -8.90 0.99 5.31
CA ALA A 132 -9.03 -0.29 5.99
C ALA A 132 -8.22 -0.38 7.30
N GLN A 133 -7.16 0.40 7.42
CA GLN A 133 -6.26 0.49 8.57
C GLN A 133 -6.25 1.92 9.11
N LYS A 134 -6.31 2.11 10.43
CA LYS A 134 -6.16 3.43 11.03
C LYS A 134 -4.75 3.95 10.81
N ILE A 135 -4.62 5.20 10.39
CA ILE A 135 -3.35 5.92 10.46
C ILE A 135 -3.35 6.69 11.75
N GLY A 136 -2.60 6.18 12.73
CA GLY A 136 -2.49 6.75 14.07
C GLY A 136 -3.85 7.19 14.59
N GLY A 137 -4.82 6.27 14.65
CA GLY A 137 -6.15 6.46 15.21
C GLY A 137 -7.24 7.10 14.31
N GLU A 138 -6.93 7.53 13.09
CA GLU A 138 -7.92 8.10 12.16
C GLU A 138 -8.09 7.21 10.92
N TYR A 139 -9.33 7.03 10.47
CA TYR A 139 -9.68 6.26 9.27
C TYR A 139 -9.92 7.14 8.05
N ARG A 140 -10.43 8.35 8.25
CA ARG A 140 -10.87 9.24 7.17
C ARG A 140 -9.65 9.91 6.55
N PRO A 141 -9.33 9.64 5.28
CA PRO A 141 -8.13 10.15 4.61
C PRO A 141 -7.99 11.67 4.67
N SER A 142 -9.12 12.37 4.56
CA SER A 142 -9.26 13.83 4.62
C SER A 142 -9.02 14.45 6.00
N PHE A 143 -9.01 13.64 7.07
CA PHE A 143 -8.74 14.06 8.45
C PHE A 143 -7.36 13.60 8.93
N ILE A 144 -6.64 12.82 8.12
CA ILE A 144 -5.28 12.41 8.44
C ILE A 144 -4.35 13.63 8.35
N GLN A 145 -3.59 13.86 9.42
CA GLN A 145 -2.71 15.00 9.59
C GLN A 145 -1.34 14.50 10.06
N ARG A 146 -0.36 15.40 10.08
CA ARG A 146 1.02 15.11 10.49
C ARG A 146 1.10 14.34 11.82
N ARG A 147 0.36 14.76 12.86
CA ARG A 147 0.32 14.10 14.17
C ARG A 147 -0.12 12.63 14.12
N HIS A 148 -0.99 12.27 13.17
CA HIS A 148 -1.48 10.90 13.01
C HIS A 148 -0.36 10.01 12.45
N TRP A 149 0.37 10.50 11.45
CA TRP A 149 1.56 9.84 10.92
C TRP A 149 2.68 9.73 11.96
N GLU A 150 2.94 10.78 12.75
CA GLU A 150 3.94 10.75 13.83
C GLU A 150 3.57 9.72 14.92
N ARG A 151 2.28 9.63 15.28
CA ARG A 151 1.78 8.62 16.21
C ARG A 151 1.98 7.20 15.67
N LEU A 152 1.61 6.96 14.41
CA LEU A 152 1.80 5.65 13.77
C LEU A 152 3.29 5.31 13.66
N ALA A 153 4.13 6.23 13.18
CA ALA A 153 5.57 6.04 13.06
C ALA A 153 6.19 5.63 14.40
N ARG A 154 5.83 6.31 15.49
CA ARG A 154 6.29 5.95 16.84
C ARG A 154 5.87 4.54 17.24
N SER A 155 4.60 4.15 17.00
CA SER A 155 4.11 2.80 17.29
C SER A 155 4.83 1.71 16.47
N LEU A 156 5.32 2.08 15.29
CA LEU A 156 6.10 1.22 14.41
C LEU A 156 7.60 1.26 14.70
N GLY A 157 8.08 2.06 15.66
CA GLY A 157 9.51 2.22 15.96
C GLY A 157 10.29 2.98 14.89
N LEU A 158 9.64 3.85 14.13
CA LEU A 158 10.26 4.75 13.15
C LEU A 158 10.46 6.15 13.75
N GLY A 159 11.60 6.76 13.45
CA GLY A 159 11.87 8.15 13.83
C GLY A 159 10.92 9.11 13.12
N SER A 160 10.50 10.18 13.81
CA SER A 160 9.58 11.17 13.24
C SER A 160 10.12 11.77 11.95
N ASP A 161 11.40 12.19 11.93
CA ASP A 161 12.01 12.80 10.75
C ASP A 161 12.13 11.82 9.57
N GLU A 162 12.43 10.54 9.86
CA GLU A 162 12.47 9.48 8.85
C GLU A 162 11.08 9.30 8.22
N ALA A 163 10.04 9.14 9.05
CA ALA A 163 8.66 8.97 8.58
C ALA A 163 8.20 10.17 7.74
N GLN A 164 8.50 11.39 8.18
CA GLN A 164 8.18 12.61 7.46
C GLN A 164 8.92 12.70 6.12
N ALA A 165 10.20 12.30 6.07
CA ALA A 165 10.99 12.27 4.84
C ALA A 165 10.41 11.27 3.82
N ARG A 166 10.03 10.07 4.27
CA ARG A 166 9.39 9.03 3.44
C ARG A 166 8.07 9.52 2.84
N ILE A 167 7.21 10.13 3.66
CA ILE A 167 5.93 10.70 3.20
C ILE A 167 6.18 11.76 2.12
N ARG A 168 7.08 12.72 2.38
CA ARG A 168 7.42 13.77 1.41
C ARG A 168 8.00 13.21 0.12
N ALA A 169 8.85 12.19 0.20
CA ALA A 169 9.45 11.56 -0.97
C ALA A 169 8.37 10.90 -1.84
N LEU A 170 7.49 10.06 -1.27
CA LEU A 170 6.40 9.44 -2.03
C LEU A 170 5.45 10.47 -2.62
N ALA A 171 5.04 11.46 -1.81
CA ALA A 171 4.20 12.57 -2.22
C ALA A 171 4.75 13.36 -3.42
N ALA A 172 6.07 13.61 -3.45
CA ALA A 172 6.71 14.40 -4.49
C ALA A 172 6.79 13.65 -5.83
N HIS A 173 7.06 12.34 -5.82
CA HIS A 173 7.28 11.56 -7.04
C HIS A 173 5.99 11.00 -7.64
N LEU A 174 4.96 10.77 -6.82
CA LEU A 174 3.74 10.09 -7.24
C LEU A 174 3.01 10.75 -8.43
N PRO A 175 2.85 12.09 -8.50
CA PRO A 175 2.17 12.72 -9.63
C PRO A 175 2.86 12.46 -10.97
N ASP A 176 4.19 12.51 -10.99
CA ASP A 176 4.99 12.40 -12.21
C ASP A 176 5.04 10.94 -12.66
N ALA A 177 5.32 10.03 -11.71
CA ALA A 177 5.27 8.59 -11.97
C ALA A 177 3.90 8.12 -12.47
N GLY A 178 2.81 8.72 -11.97
CA GLY A 178 1.45 8.44 -12.42
C GLY A 178 1.21 8.86 -13.88
N ARG A 179 1.67 10.05 -14.28
CA ARG A 179 1.56 10.55 -15.66
C ARG A 179 2.38 9.70 -16.63
N ASP A 180 3.65 9.45 -16.30
CA ASP A 180 4.54 8.62 -17.12
C ASP A 180 3.92 7.23 -17.34
N ARG A 181 3.31 6.65 -16.30
CA ARG A 181 2.70 5.33 -16.40
C ARG A 181 1.41 5.34 -17.22
N GLN A 182 0.60 6.41 -17.13
CA GLN A 182 -0.59 6.57 -17.95
C GLN A 182 -0.23 6.59 -19.44
N GLU A 183 0.79 7.37 -19.80
CA GLU A 183 1.29 7.48 -21.18
C GLU A 183 1.80 6.14 -21.70
N GLN A 184 2.65 5.45 -20.92
CA GLN A 184 3.16 4.11 -21.28
C GLN A 184 2.05 3.06 -21.46
N CYS A 185 0.95 3.19 -20.73
CA CYS A 185 -0.19 2.27 -20.84
C CYS A 185 -1.15 2.63 -21.98
N GLY A 186 -0.91 3.73 -22.71
CA GLY A 186 -1.82 4.24 -23.75
C GLY A 186 -3.22 4.54 -23.21
N LEU A 187 -3.33 4.89 -21.93
CA LEU A 187 -4.62 5.20 -21.31
C LEU A 187 -5.01 6.64 -21.68
N PRO A 188 -6.28 6.91 -22.06
CA PRO A 188 -6.72 8.25 -22.40
C PRO A 188 -6.41 9.23 -21.27
N SER A 189 -5.96 10.46 -21.59
CA SER A 189 -5.76 11.53 -20.59
C SER A 189 -7.04 11.77 -19.76
N ALA A 190 -8.20 11.65 -20.40
CA ALA A 190 -9.53 11.75 -19.79
C ALA A 190 -9.96 10.53 -18.95
N ALA A 191 -9.20 9.41 -18.95
CA ALA A 191 -9.63 8.17 -18.31
C ALA A 191 -9.72 8.25 -16.79
N ASN A 192 -9.07 9.23 -16.14
CA ASN A 192 -9.48 9.70 -14.82
C ASN A 192 -8.71 10.97 -14.41
N PRO A 193 -9.33 12.17 -14.41
CA PRO A 193 -8.70 13.37 -13.87
C PRO A 193 -8.20 13.16 -12.43
N ALA A 194 -8.78 12.23 -11.66
CA ALA A 194 -8.42 11.98 -10.27
C ALA A 194 -7.09 11.20 -10.09
N LEU A 195 -6.73 10.34 -11.06
CA LEU A 195 -5.42 9.65 -11.11
C LEU A 195 -4.32 10.55 -11.70
N VAL A 196 -4.67 11.42 -12.65
CA VAL A 196 -3.73 12.25 -13.42
C VAL A 196 -3.45 13.60 -12.77
N SER A 197 -4.46 14.21 -12.14
CA SER A 197 -4.32 15.52 -11.51
C SER A 197 -3.56 15.47 -10.20
N SER A 198 -3.26 14.28 -9.68
CA SER A 198 -2.80 14.12 -8.31
C SER A 198 -3.69 14.87 -7.32
N ALA A 199 -4.99 15.08 -7.58
CA ALA A 199 -5.84 15.88 -6.70
C ALA A 199 -5.91 15.29 -5.29
N GLY A 200 -6.08 13.96 -5.17
CA GLY A 200 -6.01 13.27 -3.87
C GLY A 200 -4.63 13.40 -3.22
N ALA A 201 -3.55 13.09 -3.95
CA ALA A 201 -2.19 13.20 -3.43
C ALA A 201 -1.80 14.65 -3.10
N ARG A 202 -2.12 15.65 -3.92
CA ARG A 202 -1.85 17.08 -3.73
C ARG A 202 -2.71 17.66 -2.62
N GLU A 203 -4.00 17.29 -2.52
CA GLU A 203 -4.86 17.71 -1.41
C GLU A 203 -4.35 17.11 -0.10
N HIS A 204 -4.06 15.81 -0.06
CA HIS A 204 -3.46 15.14 1.10
C HIS A 204 -2.07 15.70 1.46
N VAL A 205 -1.24 16.02 0.46
CA VAL A 205 0.08 16.63 0.66
C VAL A 205 -0.02 18.10 1.07
N MET A 206 -0.99 18.85 0.55
CA MET A 206 -1.27 20.21 1.01
C MET A 206 -1.82 20.20 2.43
N MET A 207 -2.72 19.28 2.79
CA MET A 207 -3.18 19.09 4.17
C MET A 207 -2.05 18.70 5.11
N PHE A 208 -1.12 17.84 4.66
CA PHE A 208 0.07 17.46 5.41
C PHE A 208 1.07 18.61 5.58
N ARG A 209 1.31 19.41 4.52
CA ARG A 209 2.25 20.55 4.53
C ARG A 209 1.71 21.78 5.25
N SER A 210 0.41 22.04 5.16
CA SER A 210 -0.23 23.22 5.73
C SER A 210 -0.35 23.15 7.25
N GLY A 211 -0.16 21.97 7.86
CA GLY A 211 -0.20 21.81 9.32
C GLY A 211 -1.39 22.53 9.91
N VAL A 212 -2.60 22.31 9.34
CA VAL A 212 -3.79 23.08 9.70
C VAL A 212 -3.90 23.09 11.22
N ARG A 213 -3.78 24.32 11.71
CA ARG A 213 -3.50 24.74 13.09
C ARG A 213 -4.42 24.09 14.11
#